data_AF-A0A504L8X2-F1
#
_entry.id   AF-A0A504L8X2-F1
#
_cell.length_a   1.000
_cell.length_b   1.000
_cell.length_c   1.000
_cell.angle_alpha   90.00
_cell.angle_beta   90.00
_cell.angle_gamma   90.00
#
_symmetry.space_group_name_H-M   'P 1'
#
loop_
_entity.id
_entity.type
_entity.pdbx_description
1 polymer ?
#
loop_
_entity_poly.entity_id
_entity_poly.type
_entity_poly.pdbx_seq_one_letter_code
_entity_poly.pdbx_strand_id
1 'polypeptide(L)' 'MSRIPHHHKVERSYQASVTEADRLAREQKNARLRDLRTHASWLVLDPNALFHDEIDCSALLGRRPADPQGRP' A
#
# COMPACT_ATOMS: atom_id res chain seq x y z
N MET A 1 -49.65 3.55 10.91
CA MET A 1 -48.49 2.88 10.30
C MET A 1 -47.22 3.42 10.95
N SER A 2 -46.67 2.73 11.95
CA SER A 2 -45.51 3.20 12.72
C SER A 2 -44.23 2.67 12.08
N ARG A 3 -43.40 3.56 11.52
CA ARG A 3 -42.11 3.17 10.92
C ARG A 3 -41.09 2.93 12.04
N ILE A 4 -40.44 1.78 11.98
CA ILE A 4 -39.63 1.17 13.03
C ILE A 4 -38.37 2.03 13.31
N PRO A 5 -38.15 2.53 14.54
CA PRO A 5 -37.01 3.40 14.88
C PRO A 5 -35.65 2.68 14.88
N HIS A 6 -35.64 1.34 14.85
CA HIS A 6 -34.41 0.54 14.91
C HIS A 6 -33.55 0.62 13.66
N HIS A 7 -34.15 0.80 12.47
CA HIS A 7 -33.41 0.84 11.21
C HIS A 7 -32.41 2.01 11.16
N HIS A 8 -32.82 3.16 11.71
CA HIS A 8 -32.01 4.37 11.68
C HIS A 8 -30.80 4.32 12.61
N LYS A 9 -30.92 3.61 13.75
CA LYS A 9 -29.80 3.40 14.69
C LYS A 9 -28.75 2.47 14.09
N VAL A 10 -29.21 1.40 13.45
CA VAL A 10 -28.38 0.38 12.81
C VAL A 10 -27.57 1.00 11.66
N GLU A 11 -28.21 1.80 10.81
CA GLU A 11 -27.55 2.51 9.70
C GLU A 11 -26.50 3.51 10.19
N ARG A 12 -26.78 4.21 11.29
CA ARG A 12 -25.82 5.14 11.91
C ARG A 12 -24.60 4.44 12.49
N SER A 13 -24.76 3.26 13.10
CA SER A 13 -23.63 2.45 13.58
C SER A 13 -22.79 1.88 12.44
N TYR A 14 -23.41 1.43 11.34
CA TYR A 14 -22.69 0.98 10.17
C TYR A 14 -21.91 2.12 9.52
N GLN A 15 -22.54 3.28 9.36
CA GLN A 15 -21.88 4.45 8.80
C GLN A 15 -20.71 4.92 9.67
N ALA A 16 -20.86 4.90 11.00
CA ALA A 16 -19.76 5.17 11.93
C ALA A 16 -18.61 4.16 11.79
N SER A 17 -18.94 2.86 11.64
CA SER A 17 -17.92 1.81 11.44
C SER A 17 -17.16 1.96 10.12
N VAL A 18 -17.84 2.36 9.05
CA VAL A 18 -17.21 2.62 7.74
C VAL A 18 -16.31 3.85 7.82
N THR A 19 -16.75 4.92 8.47
CA THR A 19 -15.91 6.12 8.64
C THR A 19 -14.66 5.85 9.47
N GLU A 20 -14.75 4.96 10.46
CA GLU A 20 -13.60 4.58 11.27
C GLU A 20 -12.62 3.70 10.49
N ALA A 21 -13.13 2.75 9.70
CA ALA A 21 -12.31 1.93 8.81
C ALA A 21 -11.56 2.79 7.77
N ASP A 22 -12.25 3.78 7.18
CA ASP A 22 -11.63 4.72 6.23
C ASP A 22 -10.55 5.58 6.88
N ARG A 23 -10.79 6.04 8.11
CA ARG A 23 -9.78 6.78 8.88
C ARG A 23 -8.54 5.94 9.11
N LEU A 24 -8.71 4.70 9.58
CA LEU A 24 -7.61 3.77 9.82
C LEU A 24 -6.84 3.45 8.53
N ALA A 25 -7.53 3.23 7.42
CA ALA A 25 -6.90 2.98 6.12
C ALA A 25 -6.06 4.18 5.66
N ARG A 26 -6.56 5.41 5.89
CA ARG A 26 -5.80 6.65 5.59
C ARG A 26 -4.58 6.78 6.49
N GLU A 27 -4.70 6.48 7.78
CA GLU A 27 -3.57 6.51 8.72
C GLU A 27 -2.48 5.50 8.33
N GLN A 28 -2.85 4.27 7.99
CA GLN A 28 -1.91 3.24 7.53
C GLN A 28 -1.22 3.64 6.22
N LYS A 29 -1.98 4.17 5.25
CA LYS A 29 -1.41 4.72 4.01
C LYS A 29 -0.42 5.85 4.31
N ASN A 30 -0.81 6.78 5.18
CA ASN A 30 0.04 7.92 5.54
C ASN A 30 1.30 7.49 6.28
N ALA A 31 1.23 6.46 7.13
CA ALA A 31 2.39 5.87 7.78
C ALA A 31 3.37 5.30 6.74
N ARG A 32 2.89 4.44 5.82
CA ARG A 32 3.73 3.89 4.73
C ARG A 32 4.33 4.97 3.85
N LEU A 33 3.58 6.05 3.56
CA LEU A 33 4.10 7.19 2.81
C LEU A 33 5.17 7.97 3.56
N ARG A 34 5.08 8.07 4.90
CA ARG A 34 6.13 8.68 5.72
C ARG A 34 7.39 7.81 5.69
N ASP A 35 7.26 6.51 5.85
CA ASP A 35 8.39 5.57 5.77
C ASP A 35 9.09 5.67 4.41
N LEU A 36 8.30 5.65 3.32
CA LEU A 36 8.84 5.81 1.97
C LEU A 36 9.59 7.14 1.80
N ARG A 37 9.05 8.26 2.33
CA ARG A 37 9.73 9.56 2.28
C ARG A 37 11.01 9.58 3.10
N THR A 38 11.04 8.93 4.26
CA THR A 38 12.26 8.79 5.06
C THR A 38 13.36 8.11 4.25
N HIS A 39 13.04 7.02 3.54
CA HIS A 39 14.01 6.33 2.68
C HIS A 39 14.39 7.16 1.44
N ALA A 40 13.42 7.81 0.81
CA ALA A 40 13.65 8.64 -0.37
C ALA A 40 14.46 9.90 -0.04
N SER A 41 14.45 10.37 1.21
CA SER A 41 15.29 11.50 1.64
C SER A 41 16.79 11.23 1.52
N TRP A 42 17.18 9.95 1.42
CA TRP A 42 18.58 9.53 1.20
C TRP A 42 18.92 9.38 -0.28
N LEU A 43 17.93 9.49 -1.17
CA LEU A 43 18.14 9.48 -2.61
C LEU A 43 18.50 10.90 -3.04
N VAL A 44 19.74 11.07 -3.48
CA VAL A 44 20.17 12.29 -4.17
C VAL A 44 19.87 12.10 -5.66
N LEU A 45 19.36 13.15 -6.30
CA LEU A 45 19.20 13.17 -7.74
C LEU A 45 20.60 13.11 -8.37
N ASP A 46 20.94 11.99 -8.99
CA ASP A 46 22.19 11.84 -9.72
C ASP A 46 22.02 12.47 -11.12
N PRO A 47 22.69 13.59 -11.43
CA PRO A 47 22.58 14.25 -12.72
C PRO A 47 23.18 13.43 -13.88
N ASN A 48 23.98 12.41 -13.57
CA ASN A 48 24.53 11.47 -14.54
C ASN A 48 23.77 10.15 -14.59
N ALA A 49 22.71 9.99 -13.78
CA ALA A 49 21.88 8.79 -13.85
C ALA A 49 21.28 8.70 -15.25
N LEU A 50 21.56 7.59 -15.92
CA LEU A 50 20.96 7.28 -17.20
C LEU A 50 19.47 7.03 -16.97
N PHE A 51 18.63 7.92 -17.51
CA PHE A 51 17.21 7.67 -17.61
C PHE A 51 17.00 6.63 -18.70
N HIS A 52 16.53 5.45 -18.30
CA HIS A 52 16.13 4.40 -19.23
C HIS A 52 14.62 4.50 -19.43
N ASP A 53 14.20 4.72 -20.68
CA ASP A 53 12.78 4.80 -21.04
C ASP A 53 12.03 3.47 -20.79
N GLU A 54 12.78 2.36 -20.80
CA GLU A 54 12.30 1.03 -20.47
C GLU A 54 13.17 0.43 -19.36
N ILE A 55 12.54 0.00 -18.27
CA ILE A 55 13.21 -0.76 -17.22
C ILE A 55 13.18 -2.22 -17.64
N ASP A 56 14.34 -2.78 -17.99
CA ASP A 56 14.47 -4.21 -18.25
C ASP A 56 14.35 -5.02 -16.94
N CYS A 57 13.12 -5.34 -16.57
CA CYS A 57 12.81 -6.15 -15.40
C CYS A 57 13.34 -7.58 -15.52
N SER A 58 13.71 -8.07 -16.70
CA SER A 58 14.29 -9.41 -16.86
C SER A 58 15.69 -9.51 -16.25
N ALA A 59 16.43 -8.40 -16.15
CA ALA A 59 17.70 -8.32 -15.44
C ALA A 59 17.52 -8.25 -13.91
N LEU A 60 16.46 -7.60 -13.43
CA LEU A 60 16.15 -7.47 -11.99
C LEU A 60 15.47 -8.72 -11.41
N LEU A 61 14.65 -9.39 -12.23
CA LEU A 61 13.89 -10.58 -11.87
C LEU A 61 14.49 -11.86 -12.50
N GLY A 62 15.65 -11.71 -13.15
CA GLY A 62 16.37 -12.76 -13.83
C GLY A 62 16.82 -13.84 -12.87
N ARG A 63 16.11 -14.97 -12.93
CA ARG A 63 16.42 -16.28 -12.33
C ARG A 63 17.11 -16.16 -10.97
N ARG A 64 16.30 -16.19 -9.90
CA ARG A 64 16.76 -16.72 -8.60
C ARG A 64 17.63 -17.95 -8.92
N PRO A 65 18.93 -17.99 -8.57
CA PRO A 65 19.76 -19.13 -8.91
C PRO A 65 18.99 -20.34 -8.41
N ALA A 66 18.66 -21.24 -9.35
CA ALA A 66 17.99 -22.48 -9.00
C ALA A 66 18.81 -23.03 -7.84
N ASP A 67 18.18 -23.17 -6.66
CA ASP A 67 18.81 -23.76 -5.51
C ASP A 67 19.46 -25.06 -6.02
N PRO A 68 20.80 -25.19 -5.98
CA PRO A 68 21.44 -26.43 -6.43
C PRO A 68 21.07 -27.60 -5.51
N GLN A 69 20.32 -27.34 -4.44
CA GLN A 69 19.79 -28.32 -3.52
C GLN A 69 18.29 -28.45 -3.72
N GLY A 70 17.89 -29.16 -4.77
CA GLY A 70 16.58 -29.80 -4.79
C GLY A 70 16.44 -30.69 -3.56
N ARG A 71 15.49 -30.37 -2.68
CA ARG A 71 14.85 -31.36 -1.83
C ARG A 71 13.34 -31.14 -1.87
N PRO A 72 12.58 -32.26 -1.84
CA PRO A 72 11.17 -32.30 -2.20
C PRO A 72 10.29 -31.42 -1.33
#